data_AF-A0A168HQU7-F1
#
_entry.id   AF-A0A168HQU7-F1
#
_cell.length_a   1.000
_cell.length_b   1.000
_cell.length_c   1.000
_cell.angle_alpha   90.00
_cell.angle_beta   90.00
_cell.angle_gamma   90.00
#
_symmetry.space_group_name_H-M   'P 1'
#
loop_
_entity.id
_entity.type
_entity.pdbx_description
1 polymer ?
#
loop_
_entity_poly.entity_id
_entity_poly.type
_entity_poly.pdbx_seq_one_letter_code
_entity_poly.pdbx_strand_id
1 'polypeptide(L)' 'GKRKTKRKPQKKLKDKLDTQFNCLFCNHENSIECKIDSPNKVGILTCKICSVSWQCPVTYLDEPVDVYSAWIDACEDVN' A
#
# COMPACT_ATOMS: atom_id res chain seq x y z
N GLY A 1 -7.60 46.45 14.95
CA GLY A 1 -6.55 45.46 14.65
C GLY A 1 -7.17 44.15 14.21
N LYS A 2 -6.94 43.71 12.97
CA LYS A 2 -7.52 42.48 12.41
C LYS A 2 -6.64 41.26 12.79
N ARG A 3 -7.11 40.43 13.73
CA ARG A 3 -6.45 39.17 14.11
C ARG A 3 -6.54 38.18 12.94
N LYS A 4 -5.39 37.84 12.34
CA LYS A 4 -5.27 36.75 11.37
C LYS A 4 -5.33 35.42 12.12
N THR A 5 -6.41 34.67 11.93
CA THR A 5 -6.51 33.28 12.39
C THR A 5 -5.58 32.41 11.55
N LYS A 6 -4.58 31.78 12.17
CA LYS A 6 -3.69 30.80 11.51
C LYS A 6 -4.53 29.57 11.12
N ARG A 7 -4.87 29.43 9.83
CA ARG A 7 -5.46 28.20 9.29
C ARG A 7 -4.45 27.06 9.49
N LYS A 8 -4.85 26.01 10.22
CA LYS A 8 -4.06 24.78 10.37
C LYS A 8 -3.94 24.14 8.98
N PRO A 9 -2.73 23.72 8.54
CA PRO A 9 -2.58 23.06 7.26
C PRO A 9 -3.38 21.75 7.28
N GLN A 10 -4.36 21.64 6.39
CA GLN A 10 -5.08 20.39 6.18
C GLN A 10 -4.08 19.38 5.65
N LYS A 11 -3.84 18.29 6.40
CA LYS A 11 -3.10 17.13 5.88
C LYS A 11 -3.87 16.69 4.64
N LYS A 12 -3.25 16.84 3.46
CA LYS A 12 -3.80 16.32 2.21
C LYS A 12 -4.07 14.85 2.47
N LEU A 13 -5.35 14.47 2.49
CA LEU A 13 -5.75 13.07 2.45
C LEU A 13 -5.12 12.56 1.16
N LYS A 14 -4.08 11.72 1.26
CA LYS A 14 -3.58 11.01 0.09
C LYS A 14 -4.77 10.18 -0.37
N ASP A 15 -5.33 10.53 -1.53
CA ASP A 15 -6.34 9.71 -2.18
C ASP A 15 -5.78 8.29 -2.21
N LYS A 16 -6.46 7.37 -1.52
CA LYS A 16 -6.14 5.95 -1.62
C LYS A 16 -6.48 5.59 -3.06
N LEU A 17 -5.46 5.51 -3.90
CA LEU A 17 -5.56 4.76 -5.15
C LEU A 17 -6.20 3.41 -4.80
N ASP A 18 -7.20 2.98 -5.56
CA ASP A 18 -7.85 1.70 -5.36
C ASP A 18 -6.82 0.59 -5.62
N THR A 19 -6.11 0.19 -4.56
CA THR A 19 -5.13 -0.90 -4.54
C THR A 19 -5.81 -2.25 -4.37
N GLN A 20 -6.96 -2.41 -5.02
CA GLN A 20 -7.78 -3.59 -4.90
C GLN A 20 -7.22 -4.66 -5.86
N PHE A 21 -6.41 -5.57 -5.29
CA PHE A 21 -5.83 -6.69 -6.02
C PHE A 21 -6.36 -8.03 -5.53
N ASN A 22 -6.20 -9.06 -6.36
CA ASN A 22 -6.64 -10.41 -6.08
C ASN A 22 -5.59 -11.16 -5.26
N CYS A 23 -6.03 -11.95 -4.27
CA CYS A 23 -5.10 -12.75 -3.48
C CYS A 23 -4.78 -14.08 -4.17
N LEU A 24 -3.50 -14.38 -4.35
CA LEU A 24 -3.01 -15.64 -4.91
C LEU A 24 -3.27 -16.88 -4.03
N PHE A 25 -3.48 -16.70 -2.72
CA PHE A 25 -3.70 -17.81 -1.79
C PHE A 25 -5.18 -18.16 -1.62
N CYS A 26 -6.05 -17.16 -1.48
CA CYS A 26 -7.47 -17.37 -1.21
C CYS A 26 -8.38 -17.09 -2.42
N ASN A 27 -7.81 -16.70 -3.57
CA ASN A 27 -8.52 -16.43 -4.83
C ASN A 27 -9.69 -15.44 -4.75
N HIS A 28 -9.73 -14.62 -3.70
CA HIS A 28 -10.76 -13.61 -3.54
C HIS A 28 -10.34 -12.30 -4.21
N GLU A 29 -11.27 -11.75 -4.98
CA GLU A 29 -11.12 -10.47 -5.65
C GLU A 29 -11.08 -9.31 -4.64
N ASN A 30 -10.28 -8.28 -4.95
CA ASN A 30 -10.20 -7.04 -4.18
C ASN A 30 -9.89 -7.24 -2.68
N SER A 31 -9.22 -8.34 -2.35
CA SER A 31 -8.97 -8.75 -0.97
C SER A 31 -7.64 -8.21 -0.42
N ILE A 32 -6.76 -7.71 -1.27
CA ILE A 32 -5.47 -7.14 -0.88
C ILE A 32 -5.58 -5.64 -0.64
N GLU A 33 -4.92 -5.19 0.42
CA GLU A 33 -4.58 -3.78 0.65
C GLU A 33 -3.07 -3.59 0.56
N CYS A 34 -2.63 -2.64 -0.25
CA CYS A 34 -1.23 -2.20 -0.31
C CYS A 34 -1.07 -0.84 0.38
N LYS A 35 -0.02 -0.70 1.20
CA LYS A 35 0.37 0.52 1.90
C LYS A 35 1.84 0.78 1.68
N ILE A 36 2.18 1.96 1.15
CA ILE A 36 3.57 2.38 0.99
C ILE A 36 3.96 3.30 2.14
N ASP A 37 4.96 2.86 2.90
CA ASP A 37 5.60 3.64 3.93
C ASP A 37 6.84 4.34 3.36
N SER A 38 6.62 5.47 2.70
CA SER A 38 7.67 6.30 2.08
C SER A 38 8.86 6.65 3.01
N PRO A 39 8.67 7.02 4.30
CA PRO A 39 9.81 7.34 5.17
C PRO A 39 10.72 6.14 5.45
N ASN A 40 10.15 4.94 5.58
CA ASN A 40 10.92 3.72 5.81
C ASN A 40 11.30 3.00 4.50
N LYS A 41 10.79 3.47 3.35
CA LYS A 41 10.99 2.82 2.05
C LYS A 41 10.52 1.36 2.07
N VAL A 42 9.38 1.12 2.71
CA VAL A 42 8.78 -0.22 2.81
C VAL A 42 7.36 -0.22 2.24
N GLY A 43 7.10 -1.14 1.32
CA GLY A 43 5.76 -1.50 0.85
C GLY A 43 5.21 -2.61 1.73
N ILE A 44 4.00 -2.44 2.23
CA ILE A 44 3.29 -3.40 3.08
C ILE A 44 2.07 -3.87 2.32
N LEU A 45 1.96 -5.17 2.11
CA LEU A 45 0.82 -5.84 1.50
C LEU A 45 0.08 -6.64 2.58
N THR A 46 -1.25 -6.55 2.61
CA THR A 46 -2.05 -7.33 3.55
C THR A 46 -3.36 -7.80 2.91
N CYS A 47 -3.64 -9.09 2.98
CA CYS A 47 -4.94 -9.63 2.55
C CYS A 47 -5.95 -9.60 3.71
N LYS A 48 -7.16 -9.11 3.45
CA LYS A 48 -8.27 -9.04 4.42
C LYS A 48 -8.89 -10.39 4.77
N ILE A 49 -8.70 -11.40 3.91
CA ILE A 49 -9.41 -12.68 4.02
C ILE A 49 -8.51 -13.75 4.63
N CYS A 50 -7.39 -14.06 3.98
CA CYS A 50 -6.44 -15.03 4.52
C CYS A 50 -5.48 -14.42 5.56
N SER A 51 -5.56 -13.10 5.81
CA SER A 51 -4.70 -12.38 6.77
C SER A 51 -3.19 -12.49 6.46
N VAL A 52 -2.83 -12.84 5.21
CA VAL A 52 -1.44 -12.84 4.75
C VAL A 52 -0.91 -11.42 4.78
N SER A 53 0.28 -11.24 5.37
CA SER A 53 1.00 -9.98 5.41
C SER A 53 2.38 -10.15 4.80
N TRP A 54 2.76 -9.26 3.90
CA TRP A 54 4.05 -9.28 3.24
C TRP A 54 4.64 -7.88 3.18
N GLN A 55 5.96 -7.79 3.16
CA GLN A 55 6.68 -6.53 3.15
C GLN A 55 7.84 -6.60 2.15
N CYS A 56 8.05 -5.51 1.43
CA CYS A 56 9.17 -5.38 0.52
C CYS A 56 9.80 -3.99 0.60
N PRO A 57 11.10 -3.86 0.25
CA PRO A 57 11.69 -2.56 0.04
C PRO A 57 11.04 -1.88 -1.16
N VAL A 58 10.74 -0.59 -1.03
CA VAL A 58 10.18 0.24 -2.11
C VAL A 58 10.90 1.57 -2.25
N THR A 59 10.97 2.09 -3.45
CA THR A 59 11.54 3.41 -3.75
C THR A 59 10.47 4.51 -3.74
N TYR A 60 10.86 5.75 -4.05
CA TYR A 60 9.90 6.87 -4.14
C TYR A 60 9.10 6.84 -5.44
N LEU A 61 9.58 6.11 -6.45
CA LEU A 61 8.93 5.94 -7.75
C LEU A 61 7.93 4.80 -7.74
N ASP A 62 8.01 3.94 -6.72
CA ASP A 62 7.19 2.74 -6.66
C ASP A 62 5.76 3.11 -6.29
N GLU A 63 4.85 2.51 -7.05
CA GLU A 63 3.43 2.55 -6.86
C GLU A 63 2.95 1.26 -6.19
N PRO A 64 1.73 1.26 -5.62
CA PRO A 64 1.23 0.07 -4.94
C PRO A 64 1.11 -1.18 -5.84
N VAL A 65 1.05 -0.99 -7.16
CA VAL A 65 1.10 -2.07 -8.14
C VAL A 65 2.47 -2.74 -8.17
N ASP A 66 3.55 -2.00 -8.01
CA ASP A 66 4.91 -2.55 -7.98
C ASP A 66 5.10 -3.46 -6.76
N VAL A 67 4.52 -3.10 -5.61
CA VAL A 67 4.49 -3.94 -4.40
C VAL A 67 3.72 -5.25 -4.67
N TYR A 68 2.60 -5.16 -5.37
CA TYR A 68 1.80 -6.33 -5.69
C TYR A 68 2.51 -7.27 -6.69
N SER A 69 3.14 -6.72 -7.73
CA SER A 69 3.95 -7.48 -8.67
C SER A 69 5.14 -8.17 -7.98
N ALA A 70 5.88 -7.44 -7.14
CA ALA A 70 6.99 -8.02 -6.39
C ALA A 70 6.54 -9.13 -5.41
N TRP A 71 5.31 -9.05 -4.89
CA TRP A 71 4.73 -10.12 -4.07
C TRP A 71 4.40 -11.37 -4.88
N ILE A 72 3.88 -11.21 -6.10
CA ILE A 72 3.63 -12.33 -7.01
C ILE A 72 4.95 -13.05 -7.32
N ASP A 73 5.98 -12.30 -7.74
CA ASP A 73 7.29 -12.84 -8.07
C ASP A 73 7.90 -13.59 -6.86
N ALA A 74 7.81 -13.00 -5.67
CA ALA A 74 8.28 -13.62 -4.43
C ALA A 74 7.48 -14.87 -4.02
N CYS A 75 6.21 -14.98 -4.43
CA CYS A 75 5.39 -16.17 -4.21
C CYS A 75 5.70 -17.29 -5.21
N GLU A 76 6.12 -16.96 -6.42
CA GLU A 76 6.56 -17.94 -7.42
C GLU A 76 7.91 -18.55 -7.05
N ASP A 77 8.88 -17.75 -6.57
CA ASP A 77 10.22 -18.23 -6.20
C ASP A 77 10.26 -19.17 -4.97
N VAL A 78 9.20 -19.17 -4.15
CA VAL A 78 9.13 -19.95 -2.90
C VAL A 78 8.39 -21.28 -3.07
N ASN A 79 7.69 -21.49 -4.20
CA ASN A 79 6.98 -22.75 -4.51
C ASN A 79 7.85 -23.70 -5.36
#